data_AF-A0A3P7LNF2-F1
#
_entry.id   AF-A0A3P7LNF2-F1
#
_cell.length_a   1.000
_cell.length_b   1.000
_cell.length_c   1.000
_cell.angle_alpha   90.00
_cell.angle_beta   90.00
_cell.angle_gamma   90.00
#
_symmetry.space_group_name_H-M   'P 1'
#
loop_
_entity.id
_entity.type
_entity.pdbx_description
1 polymer ?
#
loop_
_entity_poly.entity_id
_entity_poly.type
_entity_poly.pdbx_seq_one_letter_code
_entity_poly.pdbx_strand_id
1 'polypeptide(L)'
;MRKNVSGYCDFGSYRYFTFPPDNVYTKRVGKRTVIEEVVLPEQEDFKPIIALVNTVCGSCTGKLVYRTFLRHLHPKQVIDVQKDNIKVALQWIDDNLEADVRLIVAGGDGTISSVLEILEDFRRKPPYLNDVHAAALQKLDRWKIMIKSKNQFGRRTVIKNMKMSNYVSIGVDASVTLGMQKTRKNLPRALSSRLVELPDIEGIVFLNIQCWGAGVQPWKYADEERPQNLDDGVFEVFAVTSSFHIAQMQVGLASPLFIGQARKAVVVTKNGSKLPMQWYVFTL
;
A
#
# COMPACT_ATOMS: atom_id res chain seq x y z
N MET A 1 -15.32 17.68 42.51
CA MET A 1 -14.81 19.01 42.08
C MET A 1 -15.02 19.14 40.58
N ARG A 2 -15.95 19.99 40.14
CA ARG A 2 -16.01 20.44 38.72
C ARG A 2 -14.83 21.39 38.54
N LYS A 3 -13.85 21.03 37.69
CA LYS A 3 -12.78 21.97 37.31
C LYS A 3 -13.45 23.17 36.64
N ASN A 4 -13.16 24.37 37.11
CA ASN A 4 -13.46 25.62 36.40
C ASN A 4 -12.84 25.49 35.00
N VAL A 5 -13.68 25.29 33.98
CA VAL A 5 -13.26 25.36 32.59
C VAL A 5 -13.26 26.84 32.25
N SER A 6 -12.09 27.43 32.03
CA SER A 6 -11.98 28.77 31.45
C SER A 6 -12.84 28.82 30.18
N GLY A 7 -13.60 29.90 29.96
CA GLY A 7 -14.34 30.10 28.70
C GLY A 7 -13.44 30.22 27.46
N TYR A 8 -12.13 30.16 27.66
CA TYR A 8 -11.08 30.13 26.66
C TYR A 8 -10.47 28.72 26.63
N CYS A 9 -10.58 28.06 25.48
CA CYS A 9 -9.95 26.78 25.18
C CYS A 9 -8.71 27.05 24.32
N ASP A 10 -7.52 26.80 24.87
CA ASP A 10 -6.24 26.97 24.18
C ASP A 10 -5.85 25.73 23.35
N PHE A 11 -6.71 24.72 23.30
CA PHE A 11 -6.48 23.39 22.72
C PHE A 11 -5.29 22.61 23.28
N GLY A 12 -4.59 23.14 24.29
CA GLY A 12 -3.41 22.56 24.91
C GLY A 12 -2.42 21.99 23.89
N SER A 13 -2.01 20.73 24.10
CA SER A 13 -1.08 20.02 23.21
C SER A 13 -1.62 19.73 21.80
N TYR A 14 -2.94 19.83 21.59
CA TYR A 14 -3.60 19.53 20.31
C TYR A 14 -3.69 20.75 19.38
N ARG A 15 -3.40 21.95 19.91
CA ARG A 15 -3.55 23.24 19.20
C ARG A 15 -2.83 23.34 17.87
N TYR A 16 -1.81 22.52 17.66
CA TYR A 16 -0.97 22.52 16.47
C TYR A 16 -1.52 21.65 15.34
N PHE A 17 -2.51 20.80 15.58
CA PHE A 17 -2.92 19.81 14.58
C PHE A 17 -4.40 19.42 14.60
N THR A 18 -5.18 19.75 15.63
CA THR A 18 -6.63 19.55 15.61
C THR A 18 -7.32 20.78 15.02
N PHE A 19 -8.38 20.56 14.25
CA PHE A 19 -9.24 21.67 13.83
C PHE A 19 -9.94 22.26 15.06
N PRO A 20 -9.95 23.59 15.18
CA PRO A 20 -10.89 24.26 16.09
C PRO A 20 -12.34 23.92 15.68
N PRO A 21 -13.26 23.67 16.62
CA PRO A 21 -14.64 23.29 16.32
C PRO A 21 -15.38 24.32 15.45
N ASP A 22 -15.09 25.61 15.64
CA ASP A 22 -15.77 26.70 14.96
C ASP A 22 -15.19 27.01 13.57
N ASN A 23 -14.13 26.29 13.17
CA ASN A 23 -13.38 26.53 11.95
C ASN A 23 -13.69 25.51 10.84
N VAL A 24 -14.66 24.62 11.05
CA VAL A 24 -15.00 23.55 10.10
C VAL A 24 -16.42 23.74 9.57
N TYR A 25 -16.53 24.18 8.32
CA TYR A 25 -17.80 24.34 7.64
C TYR A 25 -18.13 23.10 6.84
N THR A 26 -19.36 22.61 6.95
CA THR A 26 -19.75 21.32 6.36
C THR A 26 -21.05 21.45 5.59
N LYS A 27 -21.12 20.73 4.47
CA LYS A 27 -22.33 20.62 3.65
C LYS A 27 -22.84 19.19 3.59
N ARG A 28 -24.14 19.05 3.35
CA ARG A 28 -24.78 17.75 3.22
C ARG A 28 -24.78 17.31 1.76
N VAL A 29 -24.21 16.15 1.49
CA VAL A 29 -24.21 15.51 0.17
C VAL A 29 -24.89 14.15 0.34
N GLY A 30 -26.17 14.09 -0.03
CA GLY A 30 -27.03 12.92 0.20
C GLY A 30 -27.21 12.62 1.69
N LYS A 31 -26.85 11.39 2.11
CA LYS A 31 -26.92 10.96 3.53
C LYS A 31 -25.68 11.33 4.36
N ARG A 32 -24.65 11.93 3.76
CA ARG A 32 -23.36 12.19 4.41
C ARG A 32 -23.09 13.69 4.53
N THR A 33 -22.24 14.06 5.48
CA THR A 33 -21.80 15.44 5.68
C THR A 33 -20.32 15.54 5.35
N VAL A 34 -19.96 16.36 4.38
CA VAL A 34 -18.60 16.55 3.87
C VAL A 34 -18.09 17.92 4.28
N ILE A 35 -16.77 18.07 4.36
CA ILE A 35 -16.15 19.37 4.58
C ILE A 35 -16.37 20.20 3.32
N GLU A 36 -16.89 21.41 3.49
CA GLU A 36 -16.96 22.42 2.43
C GLU A 36 -15.73 23.33 2.50
N GLU A 37 -15.41 23.79 3.71
CA GLU A 37 -14.31 24.71 3.96
C GLU A 37 -13.75 24.47 5.36
N VAL A 38 -12.43 24.67 5.49
CA VAL A 38 -11.76 24.70 6.79
C VAL A 38 -10.96 25.99 6.86
N VAL A 39 -11.27 26.84 7.84
CA VAL A 39 -10.47 28.04 8.11
C VAL A 39 -9.32 27.64 9.01
N LEU A 40 -8.11 27.55 8.47
CA LEU A 40 -6.95 27.17 9.28
C LEU A 40 -6.57 28.35 10.20
N PRO A 41 -6.20 28.09 11.47
CA PRO A 41 -5.76 29.14 12.38
C PRO A 41 -4.45 29.76 11.89
N GLU A 42 -4.33 31.08 12.02
CA GLU A 42 -3.09 31.85 11.79
C GLU A 42 -2.11 31.62 12.95
N GLN A 43 -1.63 30.38 13.09
CA GLN A 43 -0.64 30.01 14.09
C GLN A 43 0.59 29.43 13.39
N GLU A 44 1.76 29.87 13.84
CA GLU A 44 3.03 29.29 13.42
C GLU A 44 3.04 27.77 13.73
N ASP A 45 3.58 26.99 12.80
CA ASP A 45 3.66 25.53 12.85
C ASP A 45 2.33 24.76 12.94
N PHE A 46 1.19 25.38 12.66
CA PHE A 46 -0.07 24.65 12.57
C PHE A 46 -0.08 23.71 11.36
N LYS A 47 -0.17 22.39 11.62
CA LYS A 47 -0.18 21.33 10.60
C LYS A 47 -1.26 20.31 10.94
N PRO A 48 -2.46 20.42 10.35
CA PRO A 48 -3.57 19.56 10.72
C PRO A 48 -3.26 18.09 10.38
N ILE A 49 -3.64 17.20 11.29
CA ILE A 49 -3.53 15.74 11.09
C ILE A 49 -4.87 15.19 10.59
N ILE A 50 -4.85 14.39 9.53
CA ILE A 50 -6.02 13.65 9.04
C ILE A 50 -5.74 12.15 9.15
N ALA A 51 -6.55 11.45 9.95
CA ALA A 51 -6.44 10.02 10.20
C ALA A 51 -7.39 9.23 9.31
N LEU A 52 -6.82 8.45 8.39
CA LEU A 52 -7.50 7.49 7.52
C LEU A 52 -7.41 6.10 8.17
N VAL A 53 -8.50 5.60 8.72
CA VAL A 53 -8.49 4.37 9.53
C VAL A 53 -9.33 3.28 8.88
N ASN A 54 -8.77 2.07 8.75
CA ASN A 54 -9.53 0.89 8.38
C ASN A 54 -10.15 0.24 9.63
N THR A 55 -11.48 0.38 9.77
CA THR A 55 -12.21 -0.22 10.90
C THR A 55 -12.57 -1.70 10.68
N VAL A 56 -12.39 -2.23 9.46
CA VAL A 56 -12.62 -3.62 9.08
C VAL A 56 -11.26 -4.32 8.97
N CYS A 57 -10.59 -4.45 10.11
CA CYS A 57 -9.36 -5.22 10.25
C CYS A 57 -9.66 -6.50 11.06
N GLY A 58 -9.17 -7.66 10.61
CA GLY A 58 -9.46 -8.97 11.23
C GLY A 58 -9.04 -9.12 12.70
N SER A 59 -8.15 -8.25 13.20
CA SER A 59 -7.75 -8.22 14.61
C SER A 59 -8.68 -7.41 15.52
N CYS A 60 -9.77 -6.81 14.99
CA CYS A 60 -10.69 -5.91 15.69
C CYS A 60 -10.07 -4.61 16.27
N THR A 61 -8.75 -4.41 16.15
CA THR A 61 -8.02 -3.24 16.68
C THR A 61 -8.37 -1.95 15.95
N GLY A 62 -8.77 -2.02 14.67
CA GLY A 62 -9.08 -0.83 13.85
C GLY A 62 -10.20 0.04 14.42
N LYS A 63 -11.23 -0.55 15.06
CA LYS A 63 -12.28 0.21 15.75
C LYS A 63 -11.76 0.95 16.99
N LEU A 64 -10.80 0.36 17.70
CA LEU A 64 -10.18 0.98 18.87
C LEU A 64 -9.28 2.15 18.45
N VAL A 65 -8.51 1.99 17.38
CA VAL A 65 -7.68 3.05 16.79
C VAL A 65 -8.56 4.22 16.33
N TYR A 66 -9.63 3.93 15.59
CA TYR A 66 -10.60 4.94 15.15
C TYR A 66 -11.19 5.75 16.32
N ARG A 67 -11.67 5.05 17.38
CA ARG A 67 -12.16 5.70 18.60
C ARG A 67 -11.09 6.49 19.33
N THR A 68 -9.83 6.08 19.25
CA THR A 68 -8.71 6.79 19.87
C THR A 68 -8.42 8.09 19.14
N PHE A 69 -8.42 8.10 17.81
CA PHE A 69 -8.31 9.35 17.06
C PHE A 69 -9.47 10.30 17.33
N LEU A 70 -10.71 9.81 17.40
CA LEU A 70 -11.88 10.63 17.74
C LEU A 70 -11.84 11.26 19.15
N ARG A 71 -10.97 10.78 20.05
CA ARG A 71 -10.75 11.40 21.37
C ARG A 71 -9.80 12.61 21.32
N HIS A 72 -9.00 12.72 20.26
CA HIS A 72 -7.89 13.68 20.19
C HIS A 72 -8.00 14.63 18.98
N LEU A 73 -8.75 14.25 17.96
CA LEU A 73 -8.93 15.01 16.73
C LEU A 73 -10.39 15.38 16.53
N HIS A 74 -10.64 16.45 15.79
CA HIS A 74 -11.97 16.81 15.35
C HIS A 74 -12.60 15.65 14.55
N PRO A 75 -13.90 15.34 14.67
CA PRO A 75 -14.52 14.19 13.99
C PRO A 75 -14.36 14.20 12.47
N LYS A 76 -14.23 15.38 11.86
CA LYS A 76 -13.98 15.53 10.41
C LYS A 76 -12.54 15.26 9.97
N GLN A 77 -11.62 15.13 10.93
CA GLN A 77 -10.24 14.71 10.68
C GLN A 77 -10.07 13.18 10.75
N VAL A 78 -11.10 12.43 11.15
CA VAL A 78 -11.03 10.97 11.29
C VAL A 78 -11.96 10.31 10.28
N ILE A 79 -11.37 9.70 9.25
CA ILE A 79 -12.06 9.13 8.10
C ILE A 79 -11.99 7.62 8.19
N ASP A 80 -13.14 6.95 8.12
CA ASP A 80 -13.20 5.49 8.04
C ASP A 80 -13.12 5.06 6.57
N VAL A 81 -11.97 4.58 6.13
CA VAL A 81 -11.70 4.23 4.72
C VAL A 81 -12.63 3.17 4.13
N GLN A 82 -13.33 2.40 4.98
CA GLN A 82 -14.29 1.38 4.54
C GLN A 82 -15.71 1.94 4.38
N LYS A 83 -16.02 3.04 5.07
CA LYS A 83 -17.36 3.64 5.05
C LYS A 83 -17.38 4.91 4.22
N ASP A 84 -16.36 5.73 4.31
CA ASP A 84 -16.28 7.06 3.72
C ASP A 84 -15.65 7.02 2.33
N ASN A 85 -16.03 7.98 1.49
CA ASN A 85 -15.36 8.20 0.21
C ASN A 85 -14.17 9.13 0.46
N ILE A 86 -12.96 8.58 0.40
CA ILE A 86 -11.72 9.27 0.73
C ILE A 86 -11.50 10.50 -0.17
N LYS A 87 -11.76 10.37 -1.47
CA LYS A 87 -11.59 11.48 -2.44
C LYS A 87 -12.46 12.68 -2.06
N VAL A 88 -13.72 12.42 -1.73
CA VAL A 88 -14.66 13.47 -1.29
C VAL A 88 -14.27 14.03 0.09
N ALA A 89 -13.83 13.19 1.02
CA ALA A 89 -13.46 13.62 2.36
C ALA A 89 -12.18 14.49 2.38
N LEU A 90 -11.27 14.28 1.43
CA LEU A 90 -10.02 15.02 1.28
C LEU A 90 -10.10 16.13 0.22
N GLN A 91 -11.25 16.34 -0.45
CA GLN A 91 -11.38 17.31 -1.54
C GLN A 91 -10.98 18.73 -1.11
N TRP A 92 -11.35 19.14 0.12
CA TRP A 92 -10.97 20.44 0.66
C TRP A 92 -9.45 20.65 0.72
N ILE A 93 -8.64 19.57 0.82
CA ILE A 93 -7.17 19.66 0.79
C ILE A 93 -6.69 19.93 -0.64
N ASP A 94 -7.32 19.29 -1.63
CA ASP A 94 -7.00 19.53 -3.05
C ASP A 94 -7.43 20.94 -3.49
N ASP A 95 -8.50 21.47 -2.89
CA ASP A 95 -8.98 22.83 -3.13
C ASP A 95 -8.13 23.90 -2.42
N ASN A 96 -7.45 23.55 -1.32
CA ASN A 96 -6.60 24.45 -0.52
C ASN A 96 -5.12 24.05 -0.58
N LEU A 97 -4.47 24.31 -1.72
CA LEU A 97 -3.11 23.83 -2.01
C LEU A 97 -2.04 24.34 -1.03
N GLU A 98 -2.25 25.50 -0.41
CA GLU A 98 -1.33 26.10 0.57
C GLU A 98 -1.39 25.43 1.95
N ALA A 99 -2.40 24.59 2.21
CA ALA A 99 -2.54 23.90 3.50
C ALA A 99 -1.45 22.82 3.66
N ASP A 100 -0.63 22.94 4.72
CA ASP A 100 0.34 21.92 5.09
C ASP A 100 -0.28 20.83 5.99
N VAL A 101 -0.90 19.85 5.35
CA VAL A 101 -1.65 18.77 6.03
C VAL A 101 -0.80 17.51 6.17
N ARG A 102 -0.92 16.86 7.33
CA ARG A 102 -0.29 15.59 7.67
C ARG A 102 -1.30 14.45 7.58
N LEU A 103 -1.05 13.45 6.74
CA LEU A 103 -1.92 12.26 6.63
C LEU A 103 -1.36 11.10 7.45
N ILE A 104 -2.23 10.45 8.24
CA ILE A 104 -1.95 9.20 8.94
C ILE A 104 -2.86 8.12 8.37
N VAL A 105 -2.30 7.00 7.91
CA VAL A 105 -3.08 5.85 7.44
C VAL A 105 -2.91 4.69 8.42
N ALA A 106 -3.98 4.32 9.11
CA ALA A 106 -4.02 3.19 10.02
C ALA A 106 -4.81 2.03 9.39
N GLY A 107 -4.11 1.15 8.70
CA GLY A 107 -4.69 -0.04 8.07
C GLY A 107 -3.62 -0.99 7.60
N GLY A 108 -4.03 -2.18 7.15
CA GLY A 108 -3.12 -3.07 6.45
C GLY A 108 -2.78 -2.55 5.06
N ASP A 109 -1.76 -3.14 4.46
CA ASP A 109 -1.22 -2.95 3.11
C ASP A 109 -2.21 -2.45 2.06
N GLY A 110 -3.24 -3.25 1.76
CA GLY A 110 -4.24 -2.92 0.74
C GLY A 110 -5.00 -1.61 1.01
N THR A 111 -5.11 -1.21 2.28
CA THR A 111 -5.68 0.10 2.66
C THR A 111 -4.74 1.22 2.25
N ILE A 112 -3.45 1.08 2.57
CA ILE A 112 -2.46 2.11 2.29
C ILE A 112 -2.31 2.26 0.77
N SER A 113 -2.31 1.17 0.01
CA SER A 113 -2.29 1.22 -1.45
C SER A 113 -3.48 1.97 -2.04
N SER A 114 -4.69 1.66 -1.54
CA SER A 114 -5.91 2.31 -2.02
C SER A 114 -5.90 3.82 -1.71
N VAL A 115 -5.42 4.21 -0.54
CA VAL A 115 -5.23 5.61 -0.18
C VAL A 115 -4.22 6.28 -1.12
N LEU A 116 -3.05 5.66 -1.32
CA LEU A 116 -2.00 6.19 -2.19
C LEU A 116 -2.48 6.36 -3.64
N GLU A 117 -3.24 5.40 -4.16
CA GLU A 117 -3.83 5.49 -5.51
C GLU A 117 -4.79 6.68 -5.64
N ILE A 118 -5.63 6.93 -4.63
CA ILE A 118 -6.54 8.09 -4.63
C ILE A 118 -5.75 9.40 -4.56
N LEU A 119 -4.68 9.45 -3.77
CA LEU A 119 -3.84 10.65 -3.63
C LEU A 119 -3.02 10.96 -4.89
N GLU A 120 -2.85 10.01 -5.81
CA GLU A 120 -2.18 10.29 -7.09
C GLU A 120 -3.01 11.18 -8.02
N ASP A 121 -4.33 11.21 -7.84
CA ASP A 121 -5.23 12.08 -8.61
C ASP A 121 -5.20 13.54 -8.11
N PHE A 122 -4.56 13.82 -6.98
CA PHE A 122 -4.58 15.14 -6.33
C PHE A 122 -3.53 16.05 -6.96
N ARG A 123 -3.82 17.34 -7.08
CA ARG A 123 -2.96 18.34 -7.72
C ARG A 123 -1.65 18.53 -6.95
N ARG A 124 -1.72 18.48 -5.62
CA ARG A 124 -0.56 18.47 -4.71
C ARG A 124 -0.52 17.16 -3.95
N LYS A 125 0.64 16.51 -3.94
CA LYS A 125 0.88 15.35 -3.09
C LYS A 125 1.10 15.86 -1.66
N PRO A 126 0.20 15.61 -0.70
CA PRO A 126 0.43 16.02 0.67
C PRO A 126 1.69 15.33 1.20
N PRO A 127 2.56 16.04 1.95
CA PRO A 127 3.75 15.43 2.52
C PRO A 127 3.34 14.31 3.50
N TYR A 128 3.98 13.15 3.37
CA TYR A 128 3.80 12.05 4.31
C TYR A 128 4.40 12.44 5.66
N LEU A 129 3.81 11.96 6.75
CA LEU A 129 4.27 12.25 8.10
C LEU A 129 5.69 11.66 8.28
N ASN A 130 6.70 12.52 8.34
CA ASN A 130 8.08 12.14 8.64
C ASN A 130 8.31 11.89 10.14
N ASP A 131 7.35 12.29 10.99
CA ASP A 131 7.49 12.29 12.44
C ASP A 131 6.43 11.39 13.10
N VAL A 132 6.57 10.08 12.96
CA VAL A 132 6.25 9.20 14.09
C VAL A 132 7.59 9.08 14.82
N HIS A 133 7.68 9.48 16.08
CA HIS A 133 8.92 9.70 16.86
C HIS A 133 9.97 8.55 16.90
N ALA A 134 9.77 7.44 16.17
CA ALA A 134 10.72 6.36 15.95
C ALA A 134 10.62 5.70 14.55
N ALA A 135 9.86 6.24 13.60
CA ALA A 135 9.73 5.66 12.26
C ALA A 135 10.88 6.12 11.36
N ALA A 136 11.66 5.16 10.87
CA ALA A 136 12.65 5.45 9.84
C ALA A 136 11.94 5.85 8.55
N LEU A 137 12.32 6.98 7.96
CA LEU A 137 11.84 7.38 6.64
C LEU A 137 12.35 6.37 5.60
N GLN A 138 11.45 5.54 5.08
CA GLN A 138 11.77 4.54 4.07
C GLN A 138 11.28 5.01 2.71
N LYS A 139 12.22 5.32 1.81
CA LYS A 139 11.89 5.50 0.39
C LYS A 139 11.55 4.15 -0.22
N LEU A 140 10.60 4.16 -1.16
CA LEU A 140 10.06 2.97 -1.79
C LEU A 140 9.79 3.22 -3.28
N ASP A 141 10.37 2.37 -4.12
CA ASP A 141 10.10 2.39 -5.56
C ASP A 141 8.68 1.94 -5.90
N ARG A 142 8.14 2.52 -6.97
CA ARG A 142 6.82 2.17 -7.51
C ARG A 142 6.93 1.72 -8.95
N TRP A 143 6.45 0.52 -9.18
CA TRP A 143 6.62 -0.22 -10.41
C TRP A 143 5.34 -0.25 -11.23
N LYS A 144 5.45 0.03 -12.53
CA LYS A 144 4.34 -0.08 -13.47
C LYS A 144 4.26 -1.51 -14.00
N ILE A 145 3.11 -2.15 -13.83
CA ILE A 145 2.81 -3.47 -14.36
C ILE A 145 1.85 -3.33 -15.54
N MET A 146 2.20 -3.97 -16.66
CA MET A 146 1.37 -4.01 -17.85
C MET A 146 1.06 -5.47 -18.21
N ILE A 147 -0.22 -5.84 -18.12
CA ILE A 147 -0.68 -7.18 -18.43
C ILE A 147 -1.39 -7.14 -19.78
N LYS A 148 -0.92 -7.96 -20.72
CA LYS A 148 -1.57 -8.16 -22.02
C LYS A 148 -2.15 -9.56 -22.06
N SER A 149 -3.47 -9.67 -22.13
CA SER A 149 -4.17 -10.95 -22.29
C SER A 149 -4.99 -10.95 -23.57
N LYS A 150 -5.05 -12.08 -24.27
CA LYS A 150 -6.05 -12.29 -25.33
C LYS A 150 -7.40 -12.65 -24.69
N ASN A 151 -8.50 -12.16 -25.25
CA ASN A 151 -9.84 -12.58 -24.86
C ASN A 151 -10.08 -14.05 -25.24
N GLN A 152 -11.16 -14.68 -24.72
CA GLN A 152 -11.46 -16.11 -24.94
C GLN A 152 -11.52 -16.51 -26.44
N PHE A 153 -11.81 -15.56 -27.32
CA PHE A 153 -11.90 -15.77 -28.77
C PHE A 153 -10.64 -15.36 -29.55
N GLY A 154 -9.56 -14.97 -28.87
CA GLY A 154 -8.28 -14.60 -29.49
C GLY A 154 -8.28 -13.31 -30.34
N ARG A 155 -9.44 -12.65 -30.49
CA ARG A 155 -9.65 -11.51 -31.41
C ARG A 155 -9.24 -10.15 -30.85
N ARG A 156 -9.29 -9.97 -29.52
CA ARG A 156 -9.00 -8.67 -28.89
C ARG A 156 -8.02 -8.82 -27.73
N THR A 157 -6.98 -8.00 -27.76
CA THR A 157 -6.03 -7.86 -26.65
C THR A 157 -6.62 -6.93 -25.60
N VAL A 158 -6.75 -7.44 -24.38
CA VAL A 158 -7.09 -6.65 -23.19
C VAL A 158 -5.78 -6.24 -22.53
N ILE A 159 -5.62 -4.94 -22.29
CA ILE A 159 -4.47 -4.36 -21.59
C ILE A 159 -4.95 -3.88 -20.22
N LYS A 160 -4.31 -4.37 -19.15
CA LYS A 160 -4.52 -3.87 -17.79
C LYS A 160 -3.22 -3.23 -17.31
N ASN A 161 -3.31 -1.98 -16.85
CA ASN A 161 -2.20 -1.26 -16.22
C ASN A 161 -2.42 -1.24 -14.72
N MET A 162 -1.37 -1.50 -13.96
CA MET A 162 -1.39 -1.53 -12.50
C MET A 162 -0.09 -0.97 -11.94
N LYS A 163 -0.07 -0.66 -10.64
CA LYS A 163 1.12 -0.26 -9.91
C LYS A 163 1.42 -1.26 -8.80
N MET A 164 2.70 -1.46 -8.50
CA MET A 164 3.18 -2.33 -7.44
C MET A 164 4.29 -1.61 -6.68
N SER A 165 4.18 -1.57 -5.36
CA SER A 165 5.24 -1.03 -4.49
C SER A 165 6.00 -2.13 -3.76
N ASN A 166 5.48 -3.36 -3.78
CA ASN A 166 5.95 -4.48 -2.97
C ASN A 166 6.31 -5.69 -3.77
N TYR A 167 5.32 -6.51 -4.12
CA TYR A 167 5.59 -7.68 -4.92
C TYR A 167 4.40 -8.04 -5.77
N VAL A 168 4.72 -8.65 -6.89
CA VAL A 168 3.78 -9.36 -7.75
C VAL A 168 4.32 -10.76 -7.94
N SER A 169 3.44 -11.75 -7.88
CA SER A 169 3.81 -13.13 -8.15
C SER A 169 2.84 -13.78 -9.11
N ILE A 170 3.37 -14.75 -9.85
CA ILE A 170 2.67 -15.51 -10.87
C ILE A 170 2.90 -16.99 -10.55
N GLY A 171 1.83 -17.79 -10.55
CA GLY A 171 1.90 -19.24 -10.31
C GLY A 171 1.49 -19.64 -8.89
N VAL A 172 2.11 -20.69 -8.35
CA VAL A 172 1.64 -21.42 -7.16
C VAL A 172 1.51 -20.53 -5.91
N ASP A 173 2.35 -19.52 -5.75
CA ASP A 173 2.21 -18.53 -4.68
C ASP A 173 0.86 -17.80 -4.76
N ALA A 174 0.52 -17.30 -5.95
CA ALA A 174 -0.77 -16.66 -6.20
C ALA A 174 -1.94 -17.64 -6.01
N SER A 175 -1.78 -18.91 -6.39
CA SER A 175 -2.79 -19.94 -6.20
C SER A 175 -3.09 -20.22 -4.73
N VAL A 176 -2.04 -20.33 -3.91
CA VAL A 176 -2.14 -20.60 -2.47
C VAL A 176 -2.86 -19.46 -1.76
N THR A 177 -2.48 -18.22 -2.05
CA THR A 177 -3.11 -17.05 -1.43
C THR A 177 -4.54 -16.81 -1.87
N LEU A 178 -4.87 -17.08 -3.14
CA LEU A 178 -6.23 -16.93 -3.66
C LEU A 178 -7.15 -18.13 -3.30
N GLY A 179 -6.66 -19.10 -2.53
CA GLY A 179 -7.43 -20.29 -2.14
C GLY A 179 -7.78 -21.22 -3.31
N MET A 180 -7.12 -21.09 -4.45
CA MET A 180 -7.41 -21.88 -5.66
C MET A 180 -6.39 -23.01 -5.83
N GLN A 181 -6.74 -24.22 -5.37
CA GLN A 181 -6.01 -25.43 -5.77
C GLN A 181 -6.34 -25.81 -7.23
N LYS A 182 -5.53 -25.33 -8.18
CA LYS A 182 -5.24 -25.99 -9.48
C LYS A 182 -4.33 -25.10 -10.33
N THR A 183 -3.02 -25.33 -10.26
CA THR A 183 -2.10 -24.86 -11.31
C THR A 183 -0.92 -25.83 -11.44
N ARG A 184 -1.21 -27.06 -11.88
CA ARG A 184 -0.16 -27.98 -12.34
C ARG A 184 -0.10 -27.92 -13.86
N LYS A 185 1.12 -27.72 -14.36
CA LYS A 185 1.58 -27.68 -15.76
C LYS A 185 1.56 -26.29 -16.40
N ASN A 186 2.77 -25.79 -16.66
CA ASN A 186 3.17 -24.76 -17.64
C ASN A 186 3.44 -23.34 -17.08
N LEU A 187 4.55 -23.18 -16.33
CA LEU A 187 5.15 -21.86 -16.09
C LEU A 187 6.17 -21.54 -17.23
N PRO A 188 6.26 -20.30 -17.73
CA PRO A 188 7.12 -19.97 -18.85
C PRO A 188 8.58 -19.67 -18.49
N ARG A 189 9.44 -19.77 -19.50
CA ARG A 189 10.83 -19.29 -19.54
C ARG A 189 10.87 -17.91 -20.22
N ALA A 190 11.16 -16.85 -19.47
CA ALA A 190 11.90 -15.64 -19.90
C ALA A 190 11.78 -14.49 -18.88
N LEU A 191 12.91 -13.83 -18.61
CA LEU A 191 13.07 -12.53 -17.95
C LEU A 191 14.02 -11.66 -18.80
N SER A 192 13.92 -10.34 -18.69
CA SER A 192 14.43 -9.40 -19.72
C SER A 192 15.94 -9.10 -19.66
N SER A 193 16.41 -8.42 -20.72
CA SER A 193 17.78 -8.04 -21.15
C SER A 193 18.76 -9.19 -21.43
N ARG A 194 18.64 -10.32 -20.75
CA ARG A 194 19.33 -11.59 -21.05
C ARG A 194 18.34 -12.72 -20.86
N LEU A 195 18.12 -13.56 -21.87
CA LEU A 195 17.23 -14.73 -21.75
C LEU A 195 17.81 -15.68 -20.70
N VAL A 196 17.15 -15.79 -19.55
CA VAL A 196 17.51 -16.76 -18.50
C VAL A 196 16.65 -18.02 -18.68
N GLU A 197 17.28 -19.18 -18.81
CA GLU A 197 16.58 -20.45 -18.69
C GLU A 197 16.19 -20.67 -17.22
N LEU A 198 14.88 -20.76 -16.97
CA LEU A 198 14.37 -21.09 -15.66
C LEU A 198 14.32 -22.62 -15.50
N PRO A 199 14.69 -23.17 -14.33
CA PRO A 199 14.47 -24.58 -14.00
C PRO A 199 12.97 -24.86 -13.80
N ASP A 200 12.62 -26.08 -13.41
CA ASP A 200 11.23 -26.44 -13.14
C ASP A 200 10.70 -25.66 -11.93
N ILE A 201 10.02 -24.56 -12.23
CA ILE A 201 9.44 -23.63 -11.27
C ILE A 201 7.91 -23.65 -11.39
N GLU A 202 7.23 -23.52 -10.26
CA GLU A 202 5.76 -23.43 -10.19
C GLU A 202 5.29 -22.02 -9.84
N GLY A 203 6.18 -21.12 -9.41
CA GLY A 203 5.90 -19.70 -9.29
C GLY A 203 7.14 -18.82 -9.47
N ILE A 204 6.89 -17.57 -9.87
CA ILE A 204 7.89 -16.50 -9.96
C ILE A 204 7.38 -15.29 -9.18
N VAL A 205 8.29 -14.62 -8.47
CA VAL A 205 7.99 -13.47 -7.62
C VAL A 205 8.93 -12.33 -8.00
N PHE A 206 8.35 -11.15 -8.19
CA PHE A 206 9.02 -9.88 -8.34
C PHE A 206 8.82 -9.11 -7.05
N LEU A 207 9.90 -8.77 -6.36
CA LEU A 207 9.90 -8.28 -4.99
C LEU A 207 10.68 -6.96 -4.91
N ASN A 208 10.17 -6.00 -4.14
CA ASN A 208 10.75 -4.68 -3.90
C ASN A 208 10.96 -4.41 -2.40
N ILE A 209 10.40 -5.26 -1.53
CA ILE A 209 10.56 -5.16 -0.07
C ILE A 209 11.36 -6.35 0.46
N GLN A 210 11.97 -6.20 1.63
CA GLN A 210 12.86 -7.24 2.19
C GLN A 210 12.16 -8.55 2.51
N CYS A 211 10.87 -8.50 2.83
CA CYS A 211 10.10 -9.64 3.31
C CYS A 211 9.02 -10.05 2.32
N TRP A 212 8.82 -11.34 2.15
CA TRP A 212 7.75 -11.95 1.38
C TRP A 212 7.12 -13.08 2.21
N GLY A 213 5.83 -13.36 1.98
CA GLY A 213 5.11 -14.53 2.52
C GLY A 213 5.48 -14.98 3.95
N ALA A 214 4.75 -14.50 4.96
CA ALA A 214 4.98 -14.85 6.38
C ALA A 214 6.39 -14.51 6.92
N GLY A 215 7.02 -13.46 6.38
CA GLY A 215 8.28 -12.92 6.91
C GLY A 215 9.54 -13.60 6.39
N VAL A 216 9.43 -14.46 5.36
CA VAL A 216 10.60 -14.95 4.62
C VAL A 216 11.35 -13.76 4.06
N GLN A 217 12.67 -13.74 4.17
CA GLN A 217 13.53 -12.72 3.58
C GLN A 217 14.33 -13.33 2.43
N PRO A 218 13.78 -13.34 1.20
CA PRO A 218 14.38 -14.11 0.12
C PRO A 218 15.83 -13.69 -0.15
N TRP A 219 16.08 -12.38 -0.16
CA TRP A 219 17.39 -11.81 -0.52
C TRP A 219 18.41 -11.72 0.61
N LYS A 220 18.05 -12.12 1.84
CA LYS A 220 18.94 -12.00 3.01
C LYS A 220 20.26 -12.76 2.84
N TYR A 221 20.21 -13.89 2.14
CA TYR A 221 21.36 -14.78 1.91
C TYR A 221 21.76 -14.81 0.42
N ALA A 222 21.28 -13.84 -0.36
CA ALA A 222 21.75 -13.66 -1.73
C ALA A 222 23.18 -13.09 -1.73
N ASP A 223 23.80 -13.04 -2.91
CA ASP A 223 25.14 -12.49 -3.12
C ASP A 223 25.32 -11.11 -2.47
N GLU A 224 26.34 -10.99 -1.60
CA GLU A 224 26.66 -9.75 -0.88
C GLU A 224 27.07 -8.60 -1.81
N GLU A 225 27.48 -8.89 -3.06
CA GLU A 225 27.79 -7.86 -4.06
C GLU A 225 26.55 -7.07 -4.52
N ARG A 226 25.35 -7.62 -4.32
CA ARG A 226 24.08 -7.01 -4.79
C ARG A 226 23.02 -7.08 -3.69
N PRO A 227 23.21 -6.30 -2.61
CA PRO A 227 22.26 -6.27 -1.51
C PRO A 227 20.91 -5.75 -1.98
N GLN A 228 19.86 -6.17 -1.27
CA GLN A 228 18.51 -5.66 -1.49
C GLN A 228 18.44 -4.20 -1.02
N ASN A 229 17.76 -3.35 -1.80
CA ASN A 229 17.35 -2.02 -1.38
C ASN A 229 15.96 -1.69 -1.94
N LEU A 230 15.22 -0.80 -1.27
CA LEU A 230 13.82 -0.48 -1.59
C LEU A 230 13.66 0.71 -2.55
N ASP A 231 14.74 1.47 -2.79
CA ASP A 231 14.75 2.73 -3.54
C ASP A 231 15.93 2.87 -4.53
N ASP A 232 16.47 1.75 -5.02
CA ASP A 232 17.61 1.70 -5.95
C ASP A 232 17.20 1.60 -7.44
N GLY A 233 15.89 1.57 -7.69
CA GLY A 233 15.28 1.44 -9.00
C GLY A 233 15.51 0.06 -9.62
N VAL A 234 15.76 -1.00 -8.85
CA VAL A 234 15.69 -2.40 -9.26
C VAL A 234 14.71 -3.17 -8.37
N PHE A 235 14.20 -4.30 -8.86
CA PHE A 235 13.45 -5.26 -8.05
C PHE A 235 14.16 -6.61 -8.08
N GLU A 236 14.01 -7.35 -6.99
CA GLU A 236 14.46 -8.72 -6.82
C GLU A 236 13.54 -9.69 -7.56
N VAL A 237 14.13 -10.72 -8.16
CA VAL A 237 13.40 -11.78 -8.84
C VAL A 237 13.86 -13.13 -8.31
N PHE A 238 12.93 -13.88 -7.72
CA PHE A 238 13.15 -15.26 -7.32
C PHE A 238 12.00 -16.15 -7.77
N ALA A 239 12.24 -17.45 -7.77
CA ALA A 239 11.25 -18.45 -8.10
C ALA A 239 11.05 -19.46 -6.97
N VAL A 240 9.89 -20.10 -7.02
CA VAL A 240 9.46 -21.16 -6.10
C VAL A 240 9.08 -22.39 -6.92
N THR A 241 9.45 -23.57 -6.43
CA THR A 241 9.26 -24.83 -7.16
C THR A 241 7.96 -25.55 -6.80
N SER A 242 7.35 -25.24 -5.66
CA SER A 242 6.05 -25.81 -5.23
C SER A 242 5.48 -25.07 -4.02
N SER A 243 4.22 -25.34 -3.66
CA SER A 243 3.65 -24.88 -2.38
C SER A 243 4.38 -25.45 -1.16
N PHE A 244 4.92 -26.67 -1.27
CA PHE A 244 5.74 -27.28 -0.21
C PHE A 244 7.06 -26.53 -0.03
N HIS A 245 7.70 -26.14 -1.14
CA HIS A 245 8.88 -25.28 -1.11
C HIS A 245 8.59 -23.94 -0.41
N ILE A 246 7.43 -23.32 -0.69
CA ILE A 246 6.99 -22.11 0.03
C ILE A 246 6.91 -22.35 1.54
N ALA A 247 6.25 -23.43 1.96
CA ALA A 247 6.11 -23.77 3.38
C ALA A 247 7.47 -24.02 4.04
N GLN A 248 8.40 -24.71 3.37
CA GLN A 248 9.75 -24.94 3.86
C GLN A 248 10.54 -23.63 4.03
N MET A 249 10.41 -22.67 3.11
CA MET A 249 11.04 -21.36 3.26
C MET A 249 10.50 -20.61 4.49
N GLN A 250 9.19 -20.68 4.76
CA GLN A 250 8.56 -20.02 5.92
C GLN A 250 9.07 -20.54 7.27
N VAL A 251 9.47 -21.81 7.33
CA VAL A 251 10.07 -22.42 8.52
C VAL A 251 11.61 -22.45 8.49
N GLY A 252 12.22 -21.80 7.50
CA GLY A 252 13.69 -21.71 7.37
C GLY A 252 14.39 -23.00 6.92
N LEU A 253 13.66 -23.96 6.33
CA LEU A 253 14.19 -25.23 5.84
C LEU A 253 14.56 -25.23 4.35
N ALA A 254 14.25 -24.15 3.62
CA ALA A 254 14.60 -23.99 2.20
C ALA A 254 14.98 -22.54 1.89
N SER A 255 15.79 -22.36 0.84
CA SER A 255 16.14 -21.06 0.27
C SER A 255 15.38 -20.82 -1.03
N PRO A 256 15.04 -19.56 -1.36
CA PRO A 256 14.44 -19.25 -2.66
C PRO A 256 15.40 -19.58 -3.81
N LEU A 257 14.85 -19.80 -5.00
CA LEU A 257 15.66 -19.88 -6.20
C LEU A 257 15.91 -18.46 -6.73
N PHE A 258 17.10 -17.93 -6.48
CA PHE A 258 17.51 -16.61 -6.96
C PHE A 258 17.60 -16.59 -8.48
N ILE A 259 16.97 -15.58 -9.10
CA ILE A 259 17.12 -15.32 -10.53
C ILE A 259 17.97 -14.08 -10.78
N GLY A 260 17.75 -13.02 -10.01
CA GLY A 260 18.58 -11.81 -10.02
C GLY A 260 17.78 -10.54 -9.78
N GLN A 261 18.42 -9.38 -9.95
CA GLN A 261 17.78 -8.07 -9.88
C GLN A 261 17.55 -7.49 -11.27
N ALA A 262 16.48 -6.73 -11.46
CA ALA A 262 16.17 -6.09 -12.74
C ALA A 262 15.45 -4.76 -12.59
N ARG A 263 15.64 -3.86 -13.56
CA ARG A 263 14.84 -2.62 -13.72
C ARG A 263 13.60 -2.84 -14.59
N LYS A 264 13.57 -3.95 -15.33
CA LYS A 264 12.50 -4.31 -16.26
C LYS A 264 12.46 -5.81 -16.45
N ALA A 265 11.27 -6.37 -16.36
CA ALA A 265 11.00 -7.78 -16.58
C ALA A 265 9.83 -7.95 -17.54
N VAL A 266 9.90 -9.00 -18.36
CA VAL A 266 8.82 -9.39 -19.26
C VAL A 266 8.64 -10.89 -19.11
N VAL A 267 7.45 -11.29 -18.64
CA VAL A 267 7.05 -12.70 -18.52
C VAL A 267 6.06 -13.01 -19.64
N VAL A 268 6.29 -14.11 -20.36
CA VAL A 268 5.45 -14.51 -21.50
C VAL A 268 4.98 -15.95 -21.28
N THR A 269 3.68 -16.19 -21.06
CA THR A 269 3.19 -17.55 -20.84
C THR A 269 3.23 -18.41 -22.11
N LYS A 270 3.68 -19.66 -21.98
CA LYS A 270 3.66 -20.62 -23.10
C LYS A 270 2.22 -20.93 -23.47
N ASN A 271 1.93 -20.97 -24.77
CA ASN A 271 0.64 -21.35 -25.36
C ASN A 271 -0.57 -20.53 -24.87
N GLY A 272 -0.36 -19.30 -24.39
CA GLY A 272 -1.45 -18.46 -23.87
C GLY A 272 -2.09 -19.02 -22.59
N SER A 273 -1.37 -19.86 -21.84
CA SER A 273 -1.82 -20.36 -20.54
C SER A 273 -2.14 -19.20 -19.60
N LYS A 274 -3.28 -19.35 -18.89
CA LYS A 274 -3.70 -18.43 -17.85
C LYS A 274 -3.09 -18.89 -16.54
N LEU A 275 -2.35 -18.01 -15.89
CA LEU A 275 -1.76 -18.27 -14.59
C LEU A 275 -2.38 -17.35 -13.56
N PRO A 276 -2.59 -17.83 -12.33
CA PRO A 276 -2.98 -16.97 -11.24
C PRO A 276 -1.83 -16.00 -10.99
N MET A 277 -2.22 -14.75 -10.72
CA MET A 277 -1.30 -13.69 -10.38
C MET A 277 -1.88 -12.96 -9.18
N GLN A 278 -1.02 -12.67 -8.21
CA GLN A 278 -1.35 -11.83 -7.08
C GLN A 278 -0.35 -10.70 -6.98
N TRP A 279 -0.78 -9.59 -6.40
CA TRP A 279 0.09 -8.49 -6.06
C TRP A 279 -0.35 -7.97 -4.70
N TYR A 280 0.63 -7.73 -3.86
CA TYR A 280 0.44 -7.02 -2.61
C TYR A 280 1.10 -5.67 -2.73
N VAL A 281 0.54 -4.69 -2.04
CA VAL A 281 1.16 -3.39 -1.85
C VAL A 281 1.19 -3.17 -0.34
N PHE A 282 2.19 -3.72 0.34
CA PHE A 282 2.52 -3.24 1.68
C PHE A 282 3.14 -1.86 1.56
N THR A 283 3.11 -1.14 2.65
CA THR A 283 3.93 0.04 2.87
C THR A 283 4.19 -0.02 4.36
N LEU A 284 5.48 -0.07 4.71
CA LEU A 284 5.94 0.00 6.09
C LEU A 284 5.53 1.33 6.72
#